data_AF-A2EK52-F1
#
_entry.id   AF-A2EK52-F1
#
_cell.length_a   1.000
_cell.length_b   1.000
_cell.length_c   1.000
_cell.angle_alpha   90.00
_cell.angle_beta   90.00
_cell.angle_gamma   90.00
#
_symmetry.space_group_name_H-M   'P 1'
#
loop_
_entity.id
_entity.type
_entity.pdbx_description
1 polymer ?
#
loop_
_entity_poly.entity_id
_entity_poly.type
_entity_poly.pdbx_seq_one_letter_code
_entity_poly.pdbx_strand_id
1 'polypeptide(L)'
;MSRGRRKIKEKEIDNQQLVYSFCEGACSDTFKKRSAKCSEKVSSFFSNSLESISDVDKHAVQSALNFVHTWYALNKEPEQYVLNLIVFAILKFPDFTPHLTVLLKYFENDDWLYYSLRYSLKKDNNIVKTSIKENHPIWYIFVDKIAKDVSKKRNTFKSQFQSRSVRCIIEVFVLFWADTSCGFAPADKAKSFINFCIEANNHTAHQLLSNMLLLFPDDFDQENYQQYISSAEFTDYKSHYDGNTGKIII
;
A
#
# COMPACT_ATOMS: atom_id res chain seq x y z
N MET A 1 -13.30 -35.95 21.16
CA MET A 1 -13.53 -34.49 21.13
C MET A 1 -12.62 -33.69 20.16
N SER A 2 -11.57 -34.26 19.56
CA SER A 2 -10.65 -33.49 18.68
C SER A 2 -11.14 -33.25 17.23
N ARG A 3 -12.06 -34.08 16.71
CA ARG A 3 -12.58 -33.94 15.33
C ARG A 3 -13.52 -32.74 15.12
N GLY A 4 -14.25 -32.31 16.16
CA GLY A 4 -15.15 -31.16 16.08
C GLY A 4 -14.41 -29.82 15.98
N ARG A 5 -13.32 -29.65 16.75
CA ARG A 5 -12.49 -28.43 16.71
C ARG A 5 -11.74 -28.23 15.38
N ARG A 6 -11.40 -29.32 14.69
CA ARG A 6 -10.71 -29.27 13.39
C ARG A 6 -11.64 -28.74 12.28
N LYS A 7 -12.86 -29.25 12.21
CA LYS A 7 -13.88 -28.79 11.25
C LYS A 7 -14.32 -27.34 11.45
N ILE A 8 -14.35 -26.87 12.71
CA ILE A 8 -14.69 -25.47 13.02
C ILE A 8 -13.57 -24.54 12.52
N LYS A 9 -12.30 -24.87 12.79
CA LYS A 9 -11.15 -24.09 12.30
C LYS A 9 -11.05 -24.06 10.77
N GLU A 10 -11.30 -25.19 10.10
CA GLU A 10 -11.32 -25.25 8.62
C GLU A 10 -12.40 -24.31 8.05
N LYS A 11 -13.62 -24.35 8.61
CA LYS A 11 -14.72 -23.48 8.18
C LYS A 11 -14.47 -21.98 8.45
N GLU A 12 -13.76 -21.65 9.53
CA GLU A 12 -13.35 -20.28 9.84
C GLU A 12 -12.28 -19.77 8.85
N ILE A 13 -11.32 -20.61 8.49
CA ILE A 13 -10.30 -20.29 7.48
C ILE A 13 -10.94 -20.05 6.11
N ASP A 14 -11.87 -20.92 5.69
CA ASP A 14 -12.59 -20.79 4.43
C ASP A 14 -13.39 -19.47 4.36
N ASN A 15 -14.06 -19.11 5.46
CA ASN A 15 -14.79 -17.84 5.55
C ASN A 15 -13.86 -16.63 5.48
N GLN A 16 -12.69 -16.68 6.13
CA GLN A 16 -11.71 -15.58 6.06
C GLN A 16 -11.15 -15.43 4.64
N GLN A 17 -10.82 -16.53 3.96
CA GLN A 17 -10.36 -16.48 2.56
C GLN A 17 -11.42 -15.89 1.63
N LEU A 18 -12.70 -16.21 1.85
CA LEU A 18 -13.81 -15.62 1.09
C LEU A 18 -13.90 -14.10 1.28
N VAL A 19 -13.77 -13.62 2.53
CA VAL A 19 -13.75 -12.17 2.84
C VAL A 19 -12.59 -11.46 2.14
N TYR A 20 -11.41 -12.09 2.07
CA TYR A 20 -10.28 -11.52 1.31
C TYR A 20 -10.57 -11.41 -0.18
N SER A 21 -11.08 -12.48 -0.77
CA SER A 21 -11.42 -12.50 -2.19
C SER A 21 -12.43 -11.39 -2.52
N PHE A 22 -13.44 -11.20 -1.67
CA PHE A 22 -14.40 -10.11 -1.80
C PHE A 22 -13.76 -8.73 -1.69
N CYS A 23 -12.89 -8.51 -0.70
CA CYS A 23 -12.18 -7.23 -0.53
C CYS A 23 -11.24 -6.94 -1.70
N GLU A 24 -10.51 -7.95 -2.21
CA GLU A 24 -9.67 -7.82 -3.41
C GLU A 24 -10.50 -7.49 -4.66
N GLY A 25 -11.70 -8.08 -4.78
CA GLY A 25 -12.67 -7.76 -5.82
C GLY A 25 -13.12 -6.30 -5.75
N ALA A 26 -13.57 -5.85 -4.58
CA ALA A 26 -13.99 -4.46 -4.35
C ALA A 26 -12.85 -3.45 -4.63
N CYS A 27 -11.60 -3.80 -4.34
CA CYS A 27 -10.45 -2.98 -4.72
C CYS A 27 -10.26 -2.91 -6.24
N SER A 28 -10.49 -4.02 -6.95
CA SER A 28 -10.39 -4.06 -8.42
C SER A 28 -11.52 -3.28 -9.10
N ASP A 29 -12.68 -3.17 -8.43
CA ASP A 29 -13.77 -2.31 -8.87
C ASP A 29 -13.48 -0.84 -8.60
N THR A 30 -12.86 -0.53 -7.45
CA THR A 30 -12.53 0.84 -7.05
C THR A 30 -11.38 1.43 -7.87
N PHE A 31 -10.28 0.71 -8.01
CA PHE A 31 -9.07 1.19 -8.68
C PHE A 31 -9.02 0.66 -10.10
N LYS A 32 -8.94 1.53 -11.10
CA LYS A 32 -8.85 1.10 -12.49
C LYS A 32 -7.39 1.02 -12.92
N LYS A 33 -6.98 -0.17 -13.42
CA LYS A 33 -5.69 -0.31 -14.09
C LYS A 33 -5.65 0.60 -15.31
N ARG A 34 -4.50 1.23 -15.57
CA ARG A 34 -4.31 1.95 -16.84
C ARG A 34 -4.53 0.99 -18.01
N SER A 35 -5.40 1.40 -18.92
CA SER A 35 -5.81 0.65 -20.11
C SER A 35 -4.88 0.82 -21.30
N ALA A 36 -3.83 1.65 -21.16
CA ALA A 36 -2.79 1.81 -22.17
C ALA A 36 -2.22 0.45 -22.59
N LYS A 37 -2.04 0.26 -23.89
CA LYS A 37 -1.40 -0.92 -24.47
C LYS A 37 -0.07 -0.52 -25.11
N CYS A 38 1.01 -1.11 -24.62
CA CYS A 38 2.31 -1.11 -25.24
C CYS A 38 2.39 -2.26 -26.25
N SER A 39 3.28 -2.13 -27.24
CA SER A 39 3.59 -3.28 -28.09
C SER A 39 4.33 -4.35 -27.28
N GLU A 40 4.19 -5.60 -27.68
CA GLU A 40 4.86 -6.74 -27.04
C GLU A 40 6.38 -6.49 -26.87
N LYS A 41 7.02 -5.90 -27.89
CA LYS A 41 8.44 -5.51 -27.83
C LYS A 41 8.78 -4.58 -26.67
N VAL A 42 7.91 -3.61 -26.39
CA VAL A 42 8.12 -2.65 -25.29
C VAL A 42 7.91 -3.35 -23.94
N SER A 43 6.87 -4.17 -23.83
CA SER A 43 6.64 -4.95 -22.61
C SER A 43 7.81 -5.91 -22.34
N SER A 44 8.32 -6.62 -23.36
CA SER A 44 9.50 -7.48 -23.24
C SER A 44 10.76 -6.71 -22.84
N PHE A 45 10.96 -5.50 -23.36
CA PHE A 45 12.08 -4.64 -22.95
C PHE A 45 12.05 -4.36 -21.44
N PHE A 46 10.89 -3.96 -20.90
CA PHE A 46 10.76 -3.69 -19.47
C PHE A 46 10.88 -4.95 -18.61
N SER A 47 10.28 -6.06 -19.03
CA SER A 47 10.45 -7.36 -18.36
C SER A 47 11.93 -7.74 -18.28
N ASN A 48 12.64 -7.72 -19.41
CA ASN A 48 14.06 -8.08 -19.44
C ASN A 48 14.95 -7.12 -18.65
N SER A 49 14.57 -5.83 -18.57
CA SER A 49 15.39 -4.82 -17.89
C SER A 49 15.14 -4.74 -16.39
N LEU A 50 13.94 -5.11 -15.90
CA LEU A 50 13.49 -4.81 -14.54
C LEU A 50 12.94 -6.01 -13.75
N GLU A 51 12.64 -7.15 -14.38
CA GLU A 51 11.92 -8.25 -13.72
C GLU A 51 12.83 -9.25 -12.96
N SER A 52 14.12 -9.35 -13.33
CA SER A 52 15.12 -10.24 -12.69
C SER A 52 15.84 -9.56 -11.52
N ILE A 53 15.13 -9.37 -10.42
CA ILE A 53 15.52 -8.49 -9.30
C ILE A 53 16.88 -8.81 -8.66
N SER A 54 17.33 -10.07 -8.68
CA SER A 54 18.66 -10.45 -8.19
C SER A 54 19.78 -9.74 -8.94
N ASP A 55 19.59 -9.49 -10.23
CA ASP A 55 20.65 -9.08 -11.16
C ASP A 55 20.39 -7.72 -11.81
N VAL A 56 19.25 -7.08 -11.51
CA VAL A 56 18.96 -5.72 -12.01
C VAL A 56 19.94 -4.74 -11.36
N ASP A 57 20.80 -4.17 -12.20
CA ASP A 57 21.72 -3.10 -11.85
C ASP A 57 21.10 -1.70 -12.03
N LYS A 58 21.77 -0.68 -11.50
CA LYS A 58 21.31 0.72 -11.61
C LYS A 58 21.26 1.22 -13.08
N HIS A 59 22.07 0.68 -13.98
CA HIS A 59 22.12 1.11 -15.38
C HIS A 59 20.88 0.66 -16.17
N ALA A 60 20.41 -0.57 -15.92
CA ALA A 60 19.17 -1.09 -16.50
C ALA A 60 17.97 -0.24 -16.05
N VAL A 61 17.92 0.11 -14.77
CA VAL A 61 16.85 0.98 -14.21
C VAL A 61 16.88 2.36 -14.84
N GLN A 62 18.05 3.01 -14.92
CA GLN A 62 18.19 4.31 -15.57
C GLN A 62 17.76 4.26 -17.05
N SER A 63 18.13 3.20 -17.77
CA SER A 63 17.77 3.02 -19.18
C SER A 63 16.25 2.87 -19.35
N ALA A 64 15.61 2.09 -18.48
CA ALA A 64 14.16 1.95 -18.47
C ALA A 64 13.46 3.28 -18.16
N LEU A 65 13.94 4.04 -17.17
CA LEU A 65 13.38 5.36 -16.82
C LEU A 65 13.52 6.36 -17.97
N ASN A 66 14.68 6.41 -18.63
CA ASN A 66 14.90 7.27 -19.80
C ASN A 66 13.97 6.90 -20.96
N PHE A 67 13.73 5.61 -21.17
CA PHE A 67 12.75 5.14 -22.15
C PHE A 67 11.36 5.64 -21.79
N VAL A 68 10.93 5.49 -20.53
CA VAL A 68 9.59 5.91 -20.08
C VAL A 68 9.41 7.42 -20.24
N HIS A 69 10.43 8.21 -19.89
CA HIS A 69 10.41 9.66 -20.12
C HIS A 69 10.22 10.01 -21.60
N THR A 70 10.97 9.35 -22.48
CA THR A 70 10.85 9.54 -23.93
C THR A 70 9.47 9.10 -24.42
N TRP A 71 8.93 8.01 -23.87
CA TRP A 71 7.61 7.50 -24.21
C TRP A 71 6.50 8.51 -23.88
N TYR A 72 6.56 9.09 -22.69
CA TYR A 72 5.64 10.16 -22.29
C TYR A 72 5.79 11.43 -23.12
N ALA A 73 7.01 11.82 -23.47
CA ALA A 73 7.26 12.97 -24.34
C ALA A 73 6.60 12.82 -25.73
N LEU A 74 6.33 11.58 -26.15
CA LEU A 74 5.58 11.26 -27.36
C LEU A 74 4.05 11.17 -27.14
N ASN A 75 3.54 11.69 -26.02
CA ASN A 75 2.15 11.59 -25.57
C ASN A 75 1.65 10.13 -25.49
N LYS A 76 2.54 9.19 -25.12
CA LYS A 76 2.18 7.79 -24.89
C LYS A 76 2.24 7.46 -23.42
N GLU A 77 1.19 6.82 -22.93
CA GLU A 77 1.14 6.35 -21.56
C GLU A 77 1.71 4.92 -21.43
N PRO A 78 2.52 4.63 -20.41
CA PRO A 78 2.94 3.27 -20.07
C PRO A 78 1.76 2.50 -19.47
N GLU A 79 1.74 1.20 -19.76
CA GLU A 79 0.80 0.28 -19.11
C GLU A 79 1.05 0.21 -17.59
N GLN A 80 0.03 -0.23 -16.84
CA GLN A 80 0.16 -0.44 -15.40
C GLN A 80 1.32 -1.40 -15.04
N TYR A 81 1.58 -2.41 -15.87
CA TYR A 81 2.67 -3.36 -15.65
C TYR A 81 4.04 -2.67 -15.61
N VAL A 82 4.28 -1.76 -16.56
CA VAL A 82 5.53 -0.97 -16.62
C VAL A 82 5.66 -0.08 -15.38
N LEU A 83 4.58 0.57 -14.95
CA LEU A 83 4.58 1.38 -13.73
C LEU A 83 4.91 0.56 -12.48
N ASN A 84 4.38 -0.66 -12.38
CA ASN A 84 4.68 -1.57 -11.28
C ASN A 84 6.17 -1.90 -11.21
N LEU A 85 6.79 -2.20 -12.35
CA LEU A 85 8.22 -2.48 -12.45
C LEU A 85 9.07 -1.26 -12.07
N ILE A 86 8.70 -0.07 -12.54
CA ILE A 86 9.40 1.18 -12.20
C ILE A 86 9.33 1.46 -10.71
N VAL A 87 8.13 1.43 -10.12
CA VAL A 87 7.95 1.70 -8.69
C VAL A 87 8.75 0.70 -7.87
N PHE A 88 8.69 -0.57 -8.23
CA PHE A 88 9.47 -1.61 -7.57
C PHE A 88 10.98 -1.34 -7.66
N ALA A 89 11.48 -0.96 -8.84
CA ALA A 89 12.88 -0.62 -9.04
C ALA A 89 13.31 0.60 -8.22
N ILE A 90 12.45 1.61 -8.07
CA ILE A 90 12.76 2.81 -7.26
C ILE A 90 12.74 2.49 -5.77
N LEU A 91 11.88 1.59 -5.30
CA LEU A 91 11.94 1.10 -3.91
C LEU A 91 13.26 0.38 -3.61
N LYS A 92 13.89 -0.24 -4.61
CA LYS A 92 15.24 -0.82 -4.51
C LYS A 92 16.34 0.23 -4.66
N PHE A 93 16.14 1.24 -5.51
CA PHE A 93 17.11 2.27 -5.86
C PHE A 93 16.50 3.68 -5.69
N PRO A 94 16.44 4.19 -4.44
CA PRO A 94 15.71 5.42 -4.11
C PRO A 94 16.24 6.68 -4.82
N ASP A 95 17.49 6.67 -5.29
CA ASP A 95 18.10 7.76 -6.08
C ASP A 95 17.28 8.13 -7.32
N PHE A 96 16.44 7.23 -7.81
CA PHE A 96 15.59 7.45 -8.98
C PHE A 96 14.22 8.07 -8.66
N THR A 97 13.92 8.40 -7.40
CA THR A 97 12.68 9.09 -7.01
C THR A 97 12.38 10.37 -7.82
N PRO A 98 13.37 11.23 -8.15
CA PRO A 98 13.13 12.41 -8.99
C PRO A 98 12.54 12.07 -10.37
N HIS A 99 12.94 10.94 -10.96
CA HIS A 99 12.40 10.50 -12.26
C HIS A 99 10.91 10.19 -12.14
N LEU A 100 10.49 9.46 -11.10
CA LEU A 100 9.07 9.23 -10.84
C LEU A 100 8.31 10.54 -10.69
N THR A 101 8.85 11.51 -9.95
CA THR A 101 8.21 12.82 -9.75
C THR A 101 7.88 13.51 -11.09
N VAL A 102 8.78 13.41 -12.07
CA VAL A 102 8.55 13.94 -13.41
C VAL A 102 7.47 13.14 -14.15
N LEU A 103 7.44 11.81 -14.00
CA LEU A 103 6.41 10.95 -14.61
C LEU A 103 5.01 11.25 -14.06
N LEU A 104 4.88 11.58 -12.77
CA LEU A 104 3.58 11.83 -12.13
C LEU A 104 2.78 12.98 -12.75
N LYS A 105 3.44 13.91 -13.47
CA LYS A 105 2.77 15.01 -14.18
C LYS A 105 1.80 14.52 -15.27
N TYR A 106 1.97 13.27 -15.72
CA TYR A 106 1.18 12.67 -16.80
C TYR A 106 0.12 11.70 -16.28
N PHE A 107 -0.14 11.68 -14.97
CA PHE A 107 -1.04 10.71 -14.34
C PHE A 107 -2.32 11.45 -13.94
N GLU A 108 -3.45 11.02 -14.50
CA GLU A 108 -4.74 11.68 -14.26
C GLU A 108 -5.31 11.39 -12.86
N ASN A 109 -4.99 10.23 -12.29
CA ASN A 109 -5.46 9.78 -10.99
C ASN A 109 -4.37 8.99 -10.24
N ASP A 110 -4.72 8.55 -9.03
CA ASP A 110 -3.80 7.84 -8.12
C ASP A 110 -4.03 6.31 -8.07
N ASP A 111 -4.90 5.76 -8.92
CA ASP A 111 -5.26 4.33 -8.90
C ASP A 111 -4.06 3.42 -9.23
N TRP A 112 -3.12 3.92 -10.03
CA TRP A 112 -1.87 3.24 -10.35
C TRP A 112 -1.08 2.87 -9.10
N LEU A 113 -1.13 3.70 -8.06
CA LEU A 113 -0.34 3.53 -6.84
C LEU A 113 -0.76 2.29 -6.09
N TYR A 114 -2.07 2.02 -6.02
CA TYR A 114 -2.60 0.79 -5.41
C TYR A 114 -2.01 -0.45 -6.09
N TYR A 115 -2.02 -0.49 -7.42
CA TYR A 115 -1.48 -1.64 -8.16
C TYR A 115 0.03 -1.78 -8.06
N SER A 116 0.78 -0.67 -8.03
CA SER A 116 2.23 -0.69 -7.89
C SER A 116 2.66 -1.12 -6.48
N LEU A 117 1.98 -0.67 -5.43
CA LEU A 117 2.21 -1.15 -4.06
C LEU A 117 1.82 -2.63 -3.91
N ARG A 118 0.67 -3.04 -4.46
CA ARG A 118 0.24 -4.45 -4.47
C ARG A 118 1.28 -5.33 -5.14
N TYR A 119 1.77 -4.92 -6.31
CA TYR A 119 2.82 -5.64 -7.02
C TYR A 119 4.07 -5.77 -6.16
N SER A 120 4.51 -4.67 -5.56
CA SER A 120 5.75 -4.64 -4.76
C SER A 120 5.66 -5.53 -3.53
N LEU A 121 4.56 -5.47 -2.79
CA LEU A 121 4.31 -6.33 -1.63
C LEU A 121 4.27 -7.83 -2.00
N LYS A 122 3.66 -8.17 -3.14
CA LYS A 122 3.61 -9.57 -3.63
C LYS A 122 4.94 -10.06 -4.17
N LYS A 123 5.71 -9.19 -4.83
CA LYS A 123 6.97 -9.55 -5.49
C LYS A 123 8.10 -9.70 -4.47
N ASP A 124 8.25 -8.72 -3.58
CA ASP A 124 9.20 -8.77 -2.47
C ASP A 124 8.77 -7.80 -1.36
N ASN A 125 8.11 -8.35 -0.33
CA ASN A 125 7.65 -7.57 0.81
C ASN A 125 8.81 -6.95 1.62
N ASN A 126 10.00 -7.56 1.59
CA ASN A 126 11.14 -7.03 2.34
C ASN A 126 11.65 -5.74 1.74
N ILE A 127 11.64 -5.59 0.41
CA ILE A 127 12.01 -4.32 -0.23
C ILE A 127 11.09 -3.19 0.24
N VAL A 128 9.77 -3.43 0.33
CA VAL A 128 8.83 -2.43 0.85
C VAL A 128 9.13 -2.11 2.31
N LYS A 129 9.30 -3.13 3.17
CA LYS A 129 9.66 -2.96 4.59
C LYS A 129 10.95 -2.16 4.78
N THR A 130 12.01 -2.50 4.05
CA THR A 130 13.29 -1.81 4.10
C THR A 130 13.13 -0.35 3.66
N SER A 131 12.45 -0.10 2.55
CA SER A 131 12.25 1.27 2.05
C SER A 131 11.51 2.17 3.05
N ILE A 132 10.55 1.63 3.80
CA ILE A 132 9.86 2.36 4.87
C ILE A 132 10.81 2.60 6.04
N LYS A 133 11.50 1.57 6.52
CA LYS A 133 12.46 1.67 7.65
C LYS A 133 13.59 2.67 7.38
N GLU A 134 14.04 2.74 6.13
CA GLU A 134 15.10 3.65 5.69
C GLU A 134 14.59 5.03 5.24
N ASN A 135 13.28 5.33 5.39
CA ASN A 135 12.71 6.63 5.02
C ASN A 135 13.01 7.03 3.56
N HIS A 136 12.87 6.09 2.61
CA HIS A 136 13.17 6.37 1.21
C HIS A 136 12.31 7.53 0.67
N PRO A 137 12.89 8.46 -0.13
CA PRO A 137 12.18 9.67 -0.58
C PRO A 137 10.88 9.43 -1.35
N ILE A 138 10.74 8.26 -1.99
CA ILE A 138 9.51 7.87 -2.70
C ILE A 138 8.28 7.90 -1.78
N TRP A 139 8.45 7.67 -0.48
CA TRP A 139 7.35 7.64 0.46
C TRP A 139 6.71 9.01 0.70
N TYR A 140 7.44 10.12 0.56
CA TYR A 140 6.81 11.46 0.61
C TYR A 140 5.74 11.65 -0.46
N ILE A 141 5.97 11.06 -1.64
CA ILE A 141 5.00 11.05 -2.74
C ILE A 141 3.81 10.14 -2.39
N PHE A 142 4.11 8.92 -1.92
CA PHE A 142 3.10 7.90 -1.69
C PHE A 142 2.18 8.27 -0.54
N VAL A 143 2.73 8.75 0.56
CA VAL A 143 1.97 9.17 1.73
C VAL A 143 1.04 10.33 1.39
N ASP A 144 1.49 11.35 0.66
CA ASP A 144 0.63 12.47 0.26
C ASP A 144 -0.59 11.98 -0.56
N LYS A 145 -0.35 11.08 -1.52
CA LYS A 145 -1.42 10.47 -2.32
C LYS A 145 -2.36 9.60 -1.49
N ILE A 146 -1.81 8.80 -0.58
CA ILE A 146 -2.58 7.99 0.36
C ILE A 146 -3.46 8.88 1.26
N ALA A 147 -2.91 9.93 1.85
CA ALA A 147 -3.65 10.84 2.73
C ALA A 147 -4.78 11.56 1.99
N LYS A 148 -4.54 11.98 0.74
CA LYS A 148 -5.59 12.55 -0.13
C LYS A 148 -6.69 11.54 -0.41
N ASP A 149 -6.35 10.29 -0.72
CA ASP A 149 -7.31 9.23 -0.99
C ASP A 149 -8.18 8.90 0.25
N VAL A 150 -7.54 8.73 1.40
CA VAL A 150 -8.20 8.51 2.70
C VAL A 150 -9.14 9.66 3.04
N SER A 151 -8.69 10.90 2.87
CA SER A 151 -9.52 12.09 3.14
C SER A 151 -10.76 12.16 2.25
N LYS A 152 -10.60 11.90 0.94
CA LYS A 152 -11.72 11.89 -0.03
C LYS A 152 -12.76 10.82 0.29
N LYS A 153 -12.33 9.68 0.85
CA LYS A 153 -13.16 8.50 1.09
C LYS A 153 -13.56 8.33 2.55
N ARG A 154 -13.24 9.28 3.43
CA ARG A 154 -13.41 9.16 4.90
C ARG A 154 -14.81 8.70 5.33
N ASN A 155 -15.84 9.12 4.60
CA ASN A 155 -17.23 8.76 4.89
C ASN A 155 -17.51 7.25 4.78
N THR A 156 -16.71 6.50 4.03
CA THR A 156 -16.88 5.04 3.88
C THR A 156 -16.43 4.26 5.12
N PHE A 157 -15.66 4.90 6.01
CA PHE A 157 -15.10 4.24 7.21
C PHE A 157 -16.15 3.98 8.30
N LYS A 158 -17.34 4.58 8.18
CA LYS A 158 -18.51 4.28 9.03
C LYS A 158 -19.00 2.84 8.86
N SER A 159 -18.69 2.21 7.72
CA SER A 159 -18.99 0.80 7.47
C SER A 159 -17.83 -0.10 7.88
N GLN A 160 -18.14 -1.31 8.34
CA GLN A 160 -17.16 -2.35 8.61
C GLN A 160 -16.25 -2.57 7.41
N PHE A 161 -14.96 -2.83 7.66
CA PHE A 161 -13.95 -3.01 6.61
C PHE A 161 -14.39 -3.95 5.47
N GLN A 162 -14.98 -5.09 5.82
CA GLN A 162 -15.41 -6.10 4.86
C GLN A 162 -16.62 -5.68 4.00
N SER A 163 -17.46 -4.74 4.48
CA SER A 163 -18.68 -4.32 3.78
C SER A 163 -18.51 -3.05 2.92
N ARG A 164 -17.31 -2.46 2.91
CA ARG A 164 -17.03 -1.25 2.11
C ARG A 164 -17.07 -1.54 0.62
N SER A 165 -17.88 -0.78 -0.11
CA SER A 165 -17.97 -0.80 -1.57
C SER A 165 -16.89 0.00 -2.27
N VAL A 166 -16.35 1.03 -1.60
CA VAL A 166 -15.25 1.87 -2.09
C VAL A 166 -14.05 1.70 -1.17
N ARG A 167 -12.88 1.48 -1.77
CA ARG A 167 -11.64 1.11 -1.09
C ARG A 167 -10.61 2.23 -1.08
N CYS A 168 -9.74 2.24 -0.07
CA CYS A 168 -8.62 3.19 0.01
C CYS A 168 -7.28 2.56 -0.38
N ILE A 169 -6.35 3.37 -0.89
CA ILE A 169 -5.03 2.90 -1.36
C ILE A 169 -4.27 2.20 -0.22
N ILE A 170 -4.32 2.77 0.99
CA ILE A 170 -3.67 2.23 2.19
C ILE A 170 -4.15 0.81 2.56
N GLU A 171 -5.35 0.39 2.12
CA GLU A 171 -5.84 -0.98 2.33
C GLU A 171 -4.97 -2.03 1.61
N VAL A 172 -4.11 -1.62 0.67
CA VAL A 172 -3.11 -2.50 0.05
C VAL A 172 -2.21 -3.18 1.08
N PHE A 173 -1.86 -2.50 2.16
CA PHE A 173 -1.06 -3.09 3.23
C PHE A 173 -1.91 -4.11 3.99
N VAL A 174 -3.15 -3.80 4.34
CA VAL A 174 -4.02 -4.79 5.00
C VAL A 174 -4.17 -6.06 4.16
N LEU A 175 -4.37 -5.94 2.85
CA LEU A 175 -4.66 -7.09 1.99
C LEU A 175 -3.41 -7.92 1.66
N PHE A 176 -2.28 -7.25 1.38
CA PHE A 176 -1.08 -7.87 0.81
C PHE A 176 0.14 -7.86 1.74
N TRP A 177 0.02 -7.38 2.97
CA TRP A 177 1.11 -7.47 3.94
C TRP A 177 1.39 -8.93 4.28
N ALA A 178 2.58 -9.38 3.91
CA ALA A 178 3.05 -10.72 4.17
C ALA A 178 3.87 -10.73 5.46
N ASP A 179 3.24 -11.14 6.55
CA ASP A 179 3.92 -11.53 7.77
C ASP A 179 3.59 -13.00 8.04
N THR A 180 4.61 -13.85 8.08
CA THR A 180 4.45 -15.30 8.27
C THR A 180 3.91 -15.64 9.66
N SER A 181 3.93 -14.68 10.59
CA SER A 181 3.46 -14.84 11.96
C SER A 181 2.00 -14.42 12.17
N CYS A 182 1.35 -13.74 11.21
CA CYS A 182 0.00 -13.23 11.39
C CYS A 182 -1.09 -14.18 10.86
N GLY A 183 -2.27 -14.12 11.47
CA GLY A 183 -3.45 -14.85 11.02
C GLY A 183 -3.93 -14.41 9.64
N PHE A 184 -4.92 -15.13 9.09
CA PHE A 184 -5.48 -14.78 7.80
C PHE A 184 -6.41 -13.58 7.87
N ALA A 185 -6.94 -13.14 9.02
CA ALA A 185 -7.94 -12.07 9.09
C ALA A 185 -7.37 -10.67 8.72
N PRO A 186 -8.16 -9.76 8.11
CA PRO A 186 -7.68 -8.41 7.76
C PRO A 186 -7.18 -7.62 8.98
N ALA A 187 -7.88 -7.75 10.12
CA ALA A 187 -7.48 -7.11 11.37
C ALA A 187 -6.10 -7.59 11.87
N ASP A 188 -5.76 -8.87 11.70
CA ASP A 188 -4.47 -9.41 12.12
C ASP A 188 -3.33 -8.86 11.25
N LYS A 189 -3.55 -8.74 9.94
CA LYS A 189 -2.60 -8.10 9.03
C LYS A 189 -2.44 -6.61 9.31
N ALA A 190 -3.54 -5.91 9.61
CA ALA A 190 -3.51 -4.51 10.01
C ALA A 190 -2.69 -4.33 11.31
N LYS A 191 -2.89 -5.20 12.32
CA LYS A 191 -2.09 -5.22 13.56
C LYS A 191 -0.61 -5.46 13.28
N SER A 192 -0.26 -6.44 12.45
CA SER A 192 1.14 -6.69 12.06
C SER A 192 1.77 -5.48 11.37
N PHE A 193 1.05 -4.84 10.44
CA PHE A 193 1.54 -3.63 9.77
C PHE A 193 1.74 -2.47 10.76
N ILE A 194 0.81 -2.27 11.69
CA ILE A 194 0.90 -1.24 12.74
C ILE A 194 2.12 -1.48 13.63
N ASN A 195 2.32 -2.72 14.11
CA ASN A 195 3.48 -3.10 14.90
C ASN A 195 4.78 -2.82 14.15
N PHE A 196 4.84 -3.17 12.86
CA PHE A 196 5.98 -2.83 12.01
C PHE A 196 6.22 -1.32 11.94
N CYS A 197 5.18 -0.50 11.77
CA CYS A 197 5.33 0.96 11.74
C CYS A 197 5.84 1.52 13.07
N ILE A 198 5.37 0.97 14.19
CA ILE A 198 5.85 1.34 15.54
C ILE A 198 7.32 0.97 15.70
N GLU A 199 7.72 -0.23 15.29
CA GLU A 199 9.12 -0.68 15.35
C GLU A 199 10.03 0.14 14.44
N ALA A 200 9.56 0.54 13.26
CA ALA A 200 10.32 1.35 12.33
C ALA A 200 10.56 2.77 12.86
N ASN A 201 9.64 3.30 13.68
CA ASN A 201 9.74 4.56 14.43
C ASN A 201 10.41 5.70 13.65
N ASN A 202 9.85 6.03 12.50
CA ASN A 202 10.36 7.08 11.63
C ASN A 202 9.21 7.85 10.96
N HIS A 203 9.54 8.97 10.31
CA HIS A 203 8.55 9.85 9.70
C HIS A 203 7.58 9.13 8.74
N THR A 204 8.08 8.32 7.80
CA THR A 204 7.23 7.57 6.86
C THR A 204 6.28 6.63 7.59
N ALA A 205 6.82 5.88 8.57
CA ALA A 205 6.05 4.93 9.34
C ALA A 205 4.95 5.61 10.16
N HIS A 206 5.22 6.77 10.77
CA HIS A 206 4.21 7.55 11.49
C HIS A 206 3.09 8.05 10.58
N GLN A 207 3.43 8.51 9.38
CA GLN A 207 2.41 8.96 8.43
C GLN A 207 1.55 7.81 7.90
N LEU A 208 2.15 6.65 7.59
CA LEU A 208 1.40 5.45 7.19
C LEU A 208 0.52 4.94 8.33
N LEU A 209 1.03 4.93 9.56
CA LEU A 209 0.28 4.57 10.76
C LEU A 209 -0.94 5.49 10.96
N SER A 210 -0.76 6.80 10.83
CA SER A 210 -1.85 7.78 10.94
C SER A 210 -3.00 7.47 9.97
N ASN A 211 -2.66 7.13 8.72
CA ASN A 211 -3.65 6.75 7.71
C ASN A 211 -4.31 5.39 8.00
N MET A 212 -3.55 4.43 8.52
CA MET A 212 -4.06 3.09 8.82
C MET A 212 -5.05 3.08 9.98
N LEU A 213 -4.78 3.87 11.03
CA LEU A 213 -5.65 3.95 12.22
C LEU A 213 -7.04 4.47 11.88
N LEU A 214 -7.17 5.36 10.88
CA LEU A 214 -8.47 5.84 10.39
C LEU A 214 -9.32 4.74 9.76
N LEU A 215 -8.72 3.65 9.28
CA LEU A 215 -9.44 2.57 8.60
C LEU A 215 -10.16 1.62 9.55
N PHE A 216 -9.71 1.49 10.81
CA PHE A 216 -10.29 0.57 11.79
C PHE A 216 -10.44 1.23 13.17
N PRO A 217 -11.30 2.26 13.29
CA PRO A 217 -11.46 3.01 14.53
C PRO A 217 -11.96 2.16 15.71
N ASP A 218 -12.65 1.04 15.44
CA ASP A 218 -13.25 0.19 16.47
C ASP A 218 -12.41 -1.06 16.83
N ASP A 219 -11.38 -1.40 16.05
CA ASP A 219 -10.60 -2.65 16.23
C ASP A 219 -9.28 -2.45 17.00
N PHE A 220 -8.94 -1.20 17.35
CA PHE A 220 -7.72 -0.85 18.08
C PHE A 220 -8.06 -0.22 19.44
N ASP A 221 -7.75 -0.93 20.52
CA ASP A 221 -8.06 -0.53 21.90
C ASP A 221 -7.35 0.77 22.36
N GLN A 222 -7.98 1.48 23.30
CA GLN A 222 -7.57 2.80 23.84
C GLN A 222 -6.11 2.85 24.34
N GLU A 223 -5.61 1.78 24.97
CA GLU A 223 -4.27 1.74 25.58
C GLU A 223 -3.15 1.81 24.53
N ASN A 224 -3.34 1.09 23.43
CA ASN A 224 -2.44 1.13 22.28
C ASN A 224 -2.48 2.52 21.64
N TYR A 225 -3.68 3.08 21.44
CA TYR A 225 -3.88 4.39 20.83
C TYR A 225 -3.23 5.55 21.62
N GLN A 226 -3.30 5.51 22.96
CA GLN A 226 -2.66 6.52 23.83
C GLN A 226 -1.13 6.46 23.80
N GLN A 227 -0.54 5.27 23.73
CA GLN A 227 0.91 5.14 23.46
C GLN A 227 1.27 5.78 22.10
N TYR A 228 0.43 5.63 21.08
CA TYR A 228 0.69 6.15 19.72
C TYR A 228 0.66 7.67 19.58
N ILE A 229 -0.21 8.37 20.32
CA ILE A 229 -0.34 9.85 20.26
C ILE A 229 0.71 10.56 21.15
N SER A 230 1.33 9.84 22.08
CA SER A 230 2.32 10.42 23.00
C SER A 230 3.69 10.70 22.37
N SER A 231 3.95 10.22 21.14
CA SER A 231 5.12 10.62 20.36
C SER A 231 4.92 12.03 19.78
N ALA A 232 5.95 12.88 19.88
CA ALA A 232 5.85 14.33 19.66
C ALA A 232 5.34 14.76 18.26
N GLU A 233 5.38 13.86 17.27
CA GLU A 233 4.94 14.13 15.88
C GLU A 233 3.43 13.99 15.64
N PHE A 234 2.65 13.52 16.63
CA PHE A 234 1.19 13.32 16.50
C PHE A 234 0.33 14.49 17.02
N THR A 235 0.94 15.64 17.33
CA THR A 235 0.25 16.79 17.95
C THR A 235 -0.91 17.34 17.11
N ASP A 236 -0.89 17.22 15.78
CA ASP A 236 -1.98 17.66 14.90
C ASP A 236 -3.19 16.72 14.88
N TYR A 237 -3.06 15.46 15.31
CA TYR A 237 -4.15 14.47 15.32
C TYR A 237 -4.95 14.42 16.63
N LYS A 238 -4.47 15.08 17.69
CA LYS A 238 -5.20 15.20 18.98
C LYS A 238 -6.59 15.82 18.83
N SER A 239 -6.80 16.63 17.78
CA SER A 239 -8.08 17.28 17.45
C SER A 239 -9.16 16.32 16.94
N HIS A 240 -8.76 15.12 16.51
CA HIS A 240 -9.66 14.09 15.95
C HIS A 240 -9.85 12.89 16.87
N TYR A 241 -9.47 13.00 18.15
CA TYR A 241 -9.67 11.95 19.14
C TYR A 241 -10.49 12.49 20.30
N ASP A 242 -11.65 11.88 20.54
CA ASP A 242 -12.46 12.20 21.71
C ASP A 242 -11.91 11.45 22.92
N GLY A 243 -11.17 12.17 23.76
CA GLY A 243 -10.58 11.63 24.98
C GLY A 243 -11.60 11.09 26.00
N ASN A 244 -12.89 11.43 25.88
CA ASN A 244 -13.93 10.93 26.77
C ASN A 244 -14.56 9.62 26.26
N THR A 245 -14.68 9.45 24.95
CA THR A 245 -15.32 8.26 24.36
C THR A 245 -14.34 7.23 23.82
N GLY A 246 -13.05 7.57 23.71
CA GLY A 246 -12.01 6.71 23.14
C GLY A 246 -12.10 6.54 21.63
N LYS A 247 -12.95 7.33 20.97
CA LYS A 247 -13.23 7.19 19.54
C LYS A 247 -12.50 8.24 18.73
N ILE A 248 -12.11 7.86 17.52
CA ILE A 248 -11.68 8.83 16.51
C ILE A 248 -12.92 9.59 16.04
N ILE A 249 -12.90 10.92 16.21
CA ILE A 249 -13.90 11.84 15.69
C ILE A 249 -13.68 11.96 14.17
N ILE A 250 -14.58 11.35 13.40
CA ILE A 250 -14.61 11.37 11.93
C ILE A 250 -15.32 12.62 11.42
#